data_AF-A0A7R9UXP8-F1
#
_entry.id   AF-A0A7R9UXP8-F1
#
_cell.length_a   1.000
_cell.length_b   1.000
_cell.length_c   1.000
_cell.angle_alpha   90.00
_cell.angle_beta   90.00
_cell.angle_gamma   90.00
#
_symmetry.space_group_name_H-M   'P 1'
#
loop_
_entity.id
_entity.type
_entity.pdbx_description
1 polymer ?
#
loop_
_entity_poly.entity_id
_entity_poly.type
_entity_poly.pdbx_seq_one_letter_code
_entity_poly.pdbx_strand_id
1 'polypeptide(L)'
;APLVCFRIQVLRTMVAADVFDNVLRSGASSTPEALDLAPSQPGFVVVIPDLLDHAECAALISAGDAVGWEPATAADRTPRKNEAYLDRDALHFKSPRFETELWRRLLPYLPPVGDRAPVGLHADGPRGEAGQCRLYRYTASQRFGKHVDVSRRGARTDEETEYTLLVYLSSEGELPPGRTGKSASRADGGDSRPLAGGDTIFWASARKELCRVSPRAGLALLHAHGRRCLVHEGEEVQKGAKYVLRADVLYAPSSTSRPAAPAALTGAGAGATTPRAAVRQQDVGK
;
A
#
# COMPACT_ATOMS: atom_id res chain seq x y z
N ALA A 1 -28.47 19.20 -10.74
CA ALA A 1 -27.62 18.07 -11.18
C ALA A 1 -26.17 18.18 -10.66
N PRO A 2 -25.37 19.22 -10.94
CA PRO A 2 -23.96 19.27 -10.52
C PRO A 2 -23.76 19.40 -9.00
N LEU A 3 -24.61 20.15 -8.30
CA LEU A 3 -24.55 20.26 -6.82
C LEU A 3 -24.85 18.93 -6.09
N VAL A 4 -25.64 18.04 -6.69
CA VAL A 4 -25.99 16.74 -6.10
C VAL A 4 -24.83 15.75 -6.27
N CYS A 5 -24.20 15.72 -7.45
CA CYS A 5 -22.96 14.96 -7.66
C CYS A 5 -21.83 15.45 -6.74
N PHE A 6 -21.68 16.77 -6.56
CA PHE A 6 -20.68 17.32 -5.64
C PHE A 6 -20.95 16.96 -4.18
N ARG A 7 -22.21 17.01 -3.71
CA ARG A 7 -22.58 16.57 -2.36
C ARG A 7 -22.36 15.08 -2.14
N ILE A 8 -22.65 14.23 -3.11
CA ILE A 8 -22.39 12.78 -3.04
C ILE A 8 -20.88 12.51 -3.02
N GLN A 9 -20.09 13.23 -3.82
CA GLN A 9 -18.63 13.12 -3.81
C GLN A 9 -18.04 13.53 -2.46
N VAL A 10 -18.49 14.64 -1.86
CA VAL A 10 -18.02 15.14 -0.56
C VAL A 10 -18.44 14.23 0.60
N LEU A 11 -19.67 13.68 0.57
CA LEU A 11 -20.12 12.68 1.54
C LEU A 11 -19.29 11.39 1.44
N ARG A 12 -18.91 10.95 0.22
CA ARG A 12 -18.01 9.82 0.03
C ARG A 12 -16.61 10.07 0.58
N THR A 13 -16.03 11.26 0.40
CA THR A 13 -14.71 11.59 0.95
C THR A 13 -14.70 11.74 2.48
N MET A 14 -15.74 12.30 3.09
CA MET A 14 -15.82 12.42 4.55
C MET A 14 -16.09 11.06 5.23
N VAL A 15 -16.92 10.20 4.63
CA VAL A 15 -17.15 8.83 5.13
C VAL A 15 -15.90 7.94 4.95
N ALA A 16 -15.10 8.16 3.91
CA ALA A 16 -13.90 7.36 3.67
C ALA A 16 -12.85 7.51 4.80
N ALA A 17 -12.54 8.72 5.26
CA ALA A 17 -11.48 8.92 6.26
C ALA A 17 -11.77 8.15 7.57
N ASP A 18 -12.99 8.28 8.12
CA ASP A 18 -13.40 7.62 9.36
C ASP A 18 -13.39 6.09 9.25
N VAL A 19 -13.70 5.55 8.07
CA VAL A 19 -13.75 4.10 7.82
C VAL A 19 -12.35 3.50 7.77
N PHE A 20 -11.33 4.23 7.32
CA PHE A 20 -9.95 3.73 7.20
C PHE A 20 -9.07 3.99 8.44
N ASP A 21 -9.40 4.98 9.27
CA ASP A 21 -8.55 5.45 10.38
C ASP A 21 -8.11 4.36 11.37
N ASN A 22 -8.96 3.38 11.64
CA ASN A 22 -8.70 2.35 12.64
C ASN A 22 -8.54 0.94 12.03
N VAL A 23 -8.35 0.85 10.72
CA VAL A 23 -8.17 -0.44 10.04
C VAL A 23 -6.86 -1.10 10.45
N LEU A 24 -5.78 -0.33 10.58
CA LEU A 24 -4.49 -0.85 11.06
C LEU A 24 -4.39 -0.74 12.58
N ARG A 25 -4.05 -1.86 13.24
CA ARG A 25 -3.83 -1.89 14.69
C ARG A 25 -2.47 -1.31 15.05
N SER A 26 -2.44 -0.47 16.08
CA SER A 26 -1.17 -0.01 16.64
C SER A 26 -0.46 -1.14 17.39
N GLY A 27 0.86 -1.28 17.20
CA GLY A 27 1.68 -2.17 18.01
C GLY A 27 1.70 -3.65 17.63
N ALA A 28 1.12 -4.05 16.49
CA ALA A 28 1.38 -5.37 15.93
C ALA A 28 2.89 -5.47 15.61
N SER A 29 3.55 -6.43 16.26
CA SER A 29 5.01 -6.57 16.32
C SER A 29 5.42 -7.96 15.84
N SER A 30 5.13 -8.26 14.58
CA SER A 30 5.94 -9.20 13.82
C SER A 30 6.97 -8.39 13.03
N THR A 31 8.22 -8.83 13.01
CA THR A 31 9.26 -8.36 12.10
C THR A 31 9.53 -9.46 11.08
N PRO A 32 8.67 -9.60 10.06
CA PRO A 32 8.85 -10.59 8.99
C PRO A 32 10.22 -10.43 8.31
N GLU A 33 10.79 -11.55 7.87
CA GLU A 33 11.98 -11.51 7.01
C GLU A 33 11.57 -11.13 5.59
N ALA A 34 12.11 -10.01 5.08
CA ALA A 34 11.91 -9.61 3.70
C ALA A 34 12.79 -10.43 2.76
N LEU A 35 12.26 -10.77 1.59
CA LEU A 35 12.95 -11.56 0.58
C LEU A 35 13.10 -10.75 -0.72
N ASP A 36 14.33 -10.69 -1.24
CA ASP A 36 14.63 -10.13 -2.54
C ASP A 36 14.46 -11.19 -3.64
N LEU A 37 13.61 -10.91 -4.61
CA LEU A 37 13.29 -11.80 -5.73
C LEU A 37 14.11 -11.48 -6.98
N ALA A 38 14.95 -10.45 -6.96
CA ALA A 38 15.81 -10.04 -8.06
C ALA A 38 17.29 -10.06 -7.61
N PRO A 39 17.90 -11.23 -7.37
CA PRO A 39 19.25 -11.32 -6.78
C PRO A 39 20.35 -10.68 -7.65
N SER A 40 20.16 -10.58 -8.97
CA SER A 40 21.08 -9.87 -9.87
C SER A 40 20.92 -8.35 -9.85
N GLN A 41 19.84 -7.84 -9.23
CA GLN A 41 19.50 -6.43 -9.10
C GLN A 41 18.91 -6.17 -7.71
N PRO A 42 19.73 -6.23 -6.64
CA PRO A 42 19.24 -6.15 -5.28
C PRO A 42 18.38 -4.90 -5.02
N GLY A 43 17.28 -5.11 -4.31
CA GLY A 43 16.29 -4.11 -3.98
C GLY A 43 15.35 -3.77 -5.12
N PHE A 44 15.37 -4.45 -6.27
CA PHE A 44 14.44 -4.13 -7.37
C PHE A 44 13.06 -4.74 -7.16
N VAL A 45 12.98 -5.91 -6.54
CA VAL A 45 11.73 -6.63 -6.24
C VAL A 45 11.87 -7.27 -4.86
N VAL A 46 11.26 -6.68 -3.84
CA VAL A 46 11.33 -7.15 -2.45
C VAL A 46 9.93 -7.51 -1.98
N VAL A 47 9.77 -8.68 -1.38
CA VAL A 47 8.51 -9.10 -0.75
C VAL A 47 8.64 -9.14 0.77
N ILE A 48 7.60 -8.73 1.47
CA ILE A 48 7.53 -8.70 2.93
C ILE A 48 6.28 -9.47 3.34
N PRO A 49 6.40 -10.69 3.88
CA PRO A 49 5.24 -11.45 4.33
C PRO A 49 4.58 -10.76 5.53
N ASP A 50 3.27 -10.92 5.67
CA ASP A 50 2.53 -10.52 6.88
C ASP A 50 2.75 -9.05 7.31
N LEU A 51 2.90 -8.13 6.35
CA LEU A 51 2.98 -6.69 6.64
C LEU A 51 1.65 -6.19 7.25
N LEU A 52 0.56 -6.70 6.70
CA LEU A 52 -0.78 -6.63 7.28
C LEU A 52 -1.25 -8.04 7.63
N ASP A 53 -2.04 -8.18 8.68
CA ASP A 53 -2.68 -9.48 8.94
C ASP A 53 -4.01 -9.65 8.19
N HIS A 54 -4.51 -10.88 8.13
CA HIS A 54 -5.73 -11.22 7.41
C HIS A 54 -6.96 -10.41 7.86
N ALA A 55 -7.04 -10.02 9.14
CA ALA A 55 -8.17 -9.24 9.63
C ALA A 55 -8.11 -7.78 9.14
N GLU A 56 -6.91 -7.20 9.11
CA GLU A 56 -6.67 -5.87 8.53
C GLU A 56 -6.93 -5.88 7.00
N CYS A 57 -6.53 -6.94 6.29
CA CYS A 57 -6.85 -7.12 4.88
C CYS A 57 -8.36 -7.19 4.63
N ALA A 58 -9.08 -7.99 5.40
CA ALA A 58 -10.53 -8.12 5.30
C ALA A 58 -11.26 -6.79 5.62
N ALA A 59 -10.76 -6.05 6.60
CA ALA A 59 -11.27 -4.73 6.96
C ALA A 59 -11.05 -3.70 5.83
N LEU A 60 -9.90 -3.70 5.16
CA LEU A 60 -9.65 -2.84 3.99
C LEU A 60 -10.58 -3.16 2.82
N ILE A 61 -10.84 -4.45 2.54
CA ILE A 61 -11.78 -4.86 1.50
C ILE A 61 -13.19 -4.39 1.85
N SER A 62 -13.62 -4.62 3.10
CA SER A 62 -14.95 -4.21 3.58
C SER A 62 -15.14 -2.70 3.52
N ALA A 63 -14.10 -1.93 3.89
CA ALA A 63 -14.08 -0.48 3.78
C ALA A 63 -14.21 -0.01 2.32
N GLY A 64 -13.47 -0.64 1.39
CA GLY A 64 -13.58 -0.36 -0.04
C GLY A 64 -14.97 -0.64 -0.61
N ASP A 65 -15.55 -1.80 -0.26
CA ASP A 65 -16.93 -2.15 -0.66
C ASP A 65 -17.97 -1.18 -0.10
N ALA A 66 -17.79 -0.70 1.14
CA ALA A 66 -18.70 0.25 1.77
C ALA A 66 -18.64 1.66 1.15
N VAL A 67 -17.45 2.15 0.79
CA VAL A 67 -17.27 3.46 0.15
C VAL A 67 -17.70 3.40 -1.33
N GLY A 68 -17.40 2.27 -1.99
CA GLY A 68 -17.71 2.00 -3.38
C GLY A 68 -16.51 2.20 -4.32
N TRP A 69 -16.53 1.45 -5.42
CA TRP A 69 -15.44 1.38 -6.39
C TRP A 69 -15.72 2.23 -7.64
N GLU A 70 -14.68 2.86 -8.19
CA GLU A 70 -14.69 3.57 -9.46
C GLU A 70 -14.16 2.64 -10.57
N PRO A 71 -14.97 2.25 -11.57
CA PRO A 71 -14.53 1.33 -12.62
C PRO A 71 -13.57 1.99 -13.61
N ALA A 72 -12.80 1.18 -14.34
CA ALA A 72 -11.92 1.64 -15.41
C ALA A 72 -12.67 2.40 -16.51
N THR A 73 -12.07 3.52 -16.95
CA THR A 73 -12.60 4.32 -18.04
C THR A 73 -12.36 3.64 -19.41
N ALA A 74 -12.97 4.17 -20.46
CA ALA A 74 -12.67 3.72 -21.82
C ALA A 74 -11.22 4.04 -22.24
N ALA A 75 -10.65 5.13 -21.71
CA ALA A 75 -9.28 5.53 -21.99
C ALA A 75 -8.27 4.56 -21.36
N ASP A 76 -8.52 4.10 -20.14
CA ASP A 76 -7.67 3.11 -19.45
C ASP A 76 -7.57 1.80 -20.27
N ARG A 77 -8.67 1.40 -20.91
CA ARG A 77 -8.76 0.19 -21.74
C ARG A 77 -8.34 0.39 -23.20
N THR A 78 -8.03 1.62 -23.59
CA THR A 78 -7.60 2.00 -24.95
C THR A 78 -6.32 2.82 -24.87
N PRO A 79 -5.20 2.21 -24.41
CA PRO A 79 -3.98 2.93 -24.12
C PRO A 79 -3.40 3.60 -25.36
N ARG A 80 -2.85 4.80 -25.20
CA ARG A 80 -2.06 5.46 -26.24
C ARG A 80 -0.66 4.83 -26.34
N LYS A 81 0.12 5.29 -27.31
CA LYS A 81 1.52 4.86 -27.46
C LYS A 81 2.28 5.15 -26.15
N ASN A 82 2.97 4.12 -25.63
CA ASN A 82 3.72 4.14 -24.36
C ASN A 82 2.85 4.21 -23.09
N GLU A 83 1.54 4.06 -23.20
CA GLU A 83 0.66 3.79 -22.07
C GLU A 83 0.36 2.29 -22.02
N ALA A 84 -0.03 1.81 -20.85
CA ALA A 84 -0.37 0.41 -20.66
C ALA A 84 -1.88 0.22 -20.53
N TYR A 85 -2.36 -0.89 -21.08
CA TYR A 85 -3.74 -1.31 -20.92
C TYR A 85 -4.04 -1.49 -19.45
N LEU A 86 -5.08 -0.84 -18.96
CA LEU A 86 -5.45 -0.87 -17.56
C LEU A 86 -6.95 -1.12 -17.40
N ASP A 87 -7.30 -2.27 -16.81
CA ASP A 87 -8.67 -2.59 -16.44
C ASP A 87 -8.69 -3.03 -14.97
N ARG A 88 -9.29 -2.19 -14.12
CA ARG A 88 -9.48 -2.40 -12.68
C ARG A 88 -10.55 -1.45 -12.17
N ASP A 89 -11.16 -1.78 -11.05
CA ASP A 89 -11.83 -0.78 -10.25
C ASP A 89 -10.85 -0.17 -9.23
N ALA A 90 -11.05 1.09 -8.88
CA ALA A 90 -10.17 1.85 -8.00
C ALA A 90 -10.95 2.65 -6.96
N LEU A 91 -10.30 2.90 -5.83
CA LEU A 91 -10.75 3.82 -4.80
C LEU A 91 -9.55 4.59 -4.26
N HIS A 92 -9.67 5.92 -4.20
CA HIS A 92 -8.68 6.78 -3.54
C HIS A 92 -9.21 7.15 -2.15
N PHE A 93 -8.36 7.05 -1.13
CA PHE A 93 -8.71 7.47 0.22
C PHE A 93 -7.55 8.22 0.87
N LYS A 94 -7.87 8.96 1.93
CA LYS A 94 -6.90 9.69 2.76
C LYS A 94 -7.21 9.39 4.21
N SER A 95 -6.20 8.94 4.94
CA SER A 95 -6.30 8.70 6.38
C SER A 95 -4.91 8.86 7.00
N PRO A 96 -4.63 10.02 7.64
CA PRO A 96 -3.31 10.27 8.22
C PRO A 96 -2.89 9.21 9.26
N ARG A 97 -3.87 8.67 10.00
CA ARG A 97 -3.62 7.61 10.98
C ARG A 97 -3.23 6.29 10.32
N PHE A 98 -3.99 5.87 9.30
CA PHE A 98 -3.66 4.68 8.51
C PHE A 98 -2.27 4.81 7.87
N GLU A 99 -2.00 5.96 7.25
CA GLU A 99 -0.75 6.28 6.58
C GLU A 99 0.45 6.22 7.54
N THR A 100 0.30 6.79 8.74
CA THR A 100 1.33 6.77 9.78
C THR A 100 1.67 5.34 10.20
N GLU A 101 0.66 4.49 10.41
CA GLU A 101 0.87 3.12 10.84
C GLU A 101 1.46 2.26 9.70
N LEU A 102 0.97 2.40 8.47
CA LEU A 102 1.55 1.74 7.31
C LEU A 102 3.02 2.14 7.11
N TRP A 103 3.32 3.44 7.20
CA TRP A 103 4.68 3.95 7.09
C TRP A 103 5.61 3.37 8.16
N ARG A 104 5.15 3.35 9.42
CA ARG A 104 5.91 2.80 10.54
C ARG A 104 6.28 1.33 10.31
N ARG A 105 5.35 0.53 9.78
CA ARG A 105 5.60 -0.89 9.48
C ARG A 105 6.48 -1.09 8.26
N LEU A 106 6.37 -0.24 7.25
CA LEU A 106 7.11 -0.35 5.99
C LEU A 106 8.57 0.09 6.10
N LEU A 107 8.82 1.17 6.86
CA LEU A 107 10.11 1.86 6.91
C LEU A 107 11.34 0.94 7.12
N PRO A 108 11.30 -0.08 7.99
CA PRO A 108 12.45 -0.98 8.19
C PRO A 108 12.84 -1.83 6.97
N TYR A 109 11.95 -1.97 5.98
CA TYR A 109 12.14 -2.83 4.81
C TYR A 109 12.49 -2.07 3.53
N LEU A 110 12.50 -0.73 3.58
CA LEU A 110 12.74 0.10 2.41
C LEU A 110 14.20 -0.02 1.95
N PRO A 111 14.46 -0.43 0.70
CA PRO A 111 15.83 -0.56 0.23
C PRO A 111 16.55 0.79 0.18
N PRO A 112 17.87 0.82 0.41
CA PRO A 112 18.67 2.02 0.23
C PRO A 112 18.71 2.41 -1.26
N VAL A 113 18.75 3.72 -1.54
CA VAL A 113 18.80 4.25 -2.90
C VAL A 113 19.91 5.29 -3.00
N GLY A 114 21.13 4.85 -3.27
CA GLY A 114 22.29 5.74 -3.35
C GLY A 114 22.44 6.58 -2.08
N ASP A 115 22.47 7.91 -2.24
CA ASP A 115 22.53 8.89 -1.16
C ASP A 115 21.15 9.41 -0.73
N ARG A 116 20.05 8.74 -1.11
CA ARG A 116 18.68 9.13 -0.78
C ARG A 116 18.11 8.31 0.37
N ALA A 117 17.27 8.95 1.18
CA ALA A 117 16.53 8.34 2.27
C ALA A 117 15.02 8.35 1.98
N PRO A 118 14.27 7.34 2.44
CA PRO A 118 12.82 7.32 2.35
C PRO A 118 12.21 8.39 3.26
N VAL A 119 11.25 9.17 2.76
CA VAL A 119 10.67 10.33 3.47
C VAL A 119 9.15 10.30 3.62
N GLY A 120 8.45 9.42 2.90
CA GLY A 120 7.03 9.23 3.10
C GLY A 120 6.36 8.40 2.00
N LEU A 121 5.04 8.27 2.12
CA LEU A 121 4.17 7.65 1.13
C LEU A 121 3.60 8.72 0.17
N HIS A 122 3.30 8.30 -1.05
CA HIS A 122 2.70 9.11 -2.11
C HIS A 122 1.69 8.30 -2.92
N ALA A 123 0.62 8.95 -3.38
CA ALA A 123 -0.23 8.42 -4.42
C ALA A 123 -0.72 9.57 -5.31
N ASP A 124 -0.75 9.33 -6.62
CA ASP A 124 -1.34 10.28 -7.56
C ASP A 124 -2.85 10.39 -7.29
N GLY A 125 -3.29 11.52 -6.74
CA GLY A 125 -4.70 11.89 -6.70
C GLY A 125 -5.14 12.54 -8.03
N PRO A 126 -6.40 12.37 -8.48
CA PRO A 126 -6.90 12.88 -9.76
C PRO A 126 -6.88 14.42 -9.92
N ARG A 127 -6.39 15.18 -8.93
CA ARG A 127 -6.37 16.66 -8.91
C ARG A 127 -5.12 17.28 -8.25
N GLY A 128 -4.02 16.53 -8.13
CA GLY A 128 -2.82 17.02 -7.45
C GLY A 128 -2.99 17.18 -5.93
N GLU A 129 -4.12 16.76 -5.39
CA GLU A 129 -4.25 16.57 -3.96
C GLU A 129 -3.45 15.32 -3.58
N ALA A 130 -2.43 15.48 -2.73
CA ALA A 130 -1.71 14.35 -2.15
C ALA A 130 -2.71 13.49 -1.35
N GLY A 131 -3.14 12.37 -1.93
CA GLY A 131 -3.50 11.19 -1.15
C GLY A 131 -2.30 10.28 -1.12
N GLN A 132 -2.19 9.39 -0.14
CA GLN A 132 -1.01 8.53 -0.03
C GLN A 132 -1.31 7.06 -0.37
N CYS A 133 -2.59 6.68 -0.49
CA CYS A 133 -3.00 5.29 -0.72
C CYS A 133 -4.16 5.16 -1.70
N ARG A 134 -4.17 4.03 -2.43
CA ARG A 134 -5.20 3.61 -3.39
C ARG A 134 -5.59 2.17 -3.11
N LEU A 135 -6.87 1.83 -3.19
CA LEU A 135 -7.31 0.44 -3.29
C LEU A 135 -7.67 0.11 -4.73
N TYR A 136 -7.29 -1.08 -5.17
CA TYR A 136 -7.64 -1.64 -6.46
C TYR A 136 -8.39 -2.96 -6.28
N ARG A 137 -9.38 -3.18 -7.15
CA ARG A 137 -10.12 -4.43 -7.28
C ARG A 137 -10.07 -4.88 -8.73
N TYR A 138 -9.68 -6.13 -8.95
CA TYR A 138 -9.69 -6.80 -10.25
C TYR A 138 -10.62 -8.00 -10.17
N THR A 139 -11.65 -8.02 -11.00
CA THR A 139 -12.59 -9.12 -11.17
C THR A 139 -12.25 -9.90 -12.45
N ALA A 140 -12.98 -10.99 -12.71
CA ALA A 140 -12.73 -11.84 -13.87
C ALA A 140 -12.56 -11.03 -15.17
N SER A 141 -11.54 -11.36 -15.97
CA SER A 141 -11.05 -10.70 -17.20
C SER A 141 -10.30 -9.37 -17.03
N GLN A 142 -10.32 -8.75 -15.85
CA GLN A 142 -9.58 -7.52 -15.59
C GLN A 142 -8.08 -7.80 -15.38
N ARG A 143 -7.23 -6.89 -15.84
CA ARG A 143 -5.76 -7.01 -15.81
C ARG A 143 -5.05 -5.66 -15.94
N PHE A 144 -3.74 -5.65 -15.71
CA PHE A 144 -2.90 -4.49 -16.01
C PHE A 144 -1.74 -4.92 -16.91
N GLY A 145 -1.75 -4.50 -18.17
CA GLY A 145 -0.75 -4.94 -19.16
C GLY A 145 0.68 -4.48 -18.85
N LYS A 146 1.65 -5.05 -19.56
CA LYS A 146 3.09 -4.76 -19.40
C LYS A 146 3.41 -3.27 -19.41
N HIS A 147 4.13 -2.82 -18.39
CA HIS A 147 4.54 -1.43 -18.22
C HIS A 147 5.78 -1.30 -17.36
N VAL A 148 6.27 -0.06 -17.27
CA VAL A 148 7.20 0.40 -16.24
C VAL A 148 6.53 1.56 -15.50
N ASP A 149 6.74 1.62 -14.19
CA ASP A 149 6.28 2.74 -13.39
C ASP A 149 7.28 3.90 -13.50
N VAL A 150 6.76 5.08 -13.80
CA VAL A 150 7.55 6.31 -13.87
C VAL A 150 7.56 7.00 -12.52
N SER A 151 8.73 7.53 -12.17
CA SER A 151 8.90 8.29 -10.94
C SER A 151 8.07 9.58 -10.95
N ARG A 152 7.53 9.94 -9.79
CA ARG A 152 6.70 11.12 -9.56
C ARG A 152 7.39 12.06 -8.58
N ARG A 153 7.30 13.36 -8.83
CA ARG A 153 7.81 14.38 -7.90
C ARG A 153 6.90 14.46 -6.67
N GLY A 154 7.52 14.55 -5.50
CA GLY A 154 6.83 14.86 -4.25
C GLY A 154 6.43 16.33 -4.16
N ALA A 155 5.95 16.73 -2.98
CA ALA A 155 5.58 18.12 -2.72
C ALA A 155 6.83 19.03 -2.71
N ARG A 156 7.97 18.49 -2.25
CA ARG A 156 9.25 19.18 -2.34
C ARG A 156 9.96 18.85 -3.65
N THR A 157 10.73 19.80 -4.15
CA THR A 157 11.43 19.66 -5.45
C THR A 157 12.53 18.60 -5.45
N ASP A 158 13.04 18.24 -4.27
CA ASP A 158 14.05 17.20 -4.02
C ASP A 158 13.46 15.81 -3.73
N GLU A 159 12.13 15.67 -3.73
CA GLU A 159 11.43 14.42 -3.49
C GLU A 159 11.00 13.75 -4.79
N GLU A 160 11.19 12.44 -4.87
CA GLU A 160 10.72 11.63 -5.99
C GLU A 160 10.38 10.20 -5.55
N THR A 161 9.39 9.58 -6.19
CA THR A 161 9.06 8.18 -5.93
C THR A 161 10.10 7.25 -6.51
N GLU A 162 10.60 6.32 -5.68
CA GLU A 162 11.61 5.32 -6.06
C GLU A 162 11.06 3.90 -6.04
N TYR A 163 9.91 3.68 -5.39
CA TYR A 163 9.27 2.36 -5.26
C TYR A 163 7.74 2.48 -5.36
N THR A 164 7.10 1.47 -5.97
CA THR A 164 5.69 1.16 -5.71
C THR A 164 5.64 0.11 -4.61
N LEU A 165 4.73 0.35 -3.66
CA LEU A 165 4.25 -0.62 -2.69
C LEU A 165 2.91 -1.18 -3.18
N LEU A 166 2.83 -2.50 -3.33
CA LEU A 166 1.58 -3.24 -3.42
C LEU A 166 1.42 -4.08 -2.15
N VAL A 167 0.28 -4.00 -1.46
CA VAL A 167 -0.09 -4.96 -0.41
C VAL A 167 -1.28 -5.75 -0.91
N TYR A 168 -1.12 -7.06 -1.07
CA TYR A 168 -2.22 -7.94 -1.47
C TYR A 168 -3.18 -8.12 -0.31
N LEU A 169 -4.48 -7.96 -0.57
CA LEU A 169 -5.53 -8.06 0.44
C LEU A 169 -6.35 -9.34 0.31
N SER A 170 -6.17 -10.06 -0.80
CA SER A 170 -6.74 -11.39 -1.04
C SER A 170 -5.66 -12.37 -1.50
N SER A 171 -5.96 -13.67 -1.35
CA SER A 171 -5.03 -14.76 -1.68
C SER A 171 -5.55 -15.59 -2.84
N GLU A 172 -4.64 -16.04 -3.70
CA GLU A 172 -4.92 -17.07 -4.71
C GLU A 172 -5.49 -18.33 -4.04
N GLY A 173 -6.58 -18.87 -4.59
CA GLY A 173 -7.27 -20.04 -4.03
C GLY A 173 -8.18 -19.77 -2.84
N GLU A 174 -8.30 -18.53 -2.35
CA GLU A 174 -9.21 -18.16 -1.26
C GLU A 174 -10.45 -17.41 -1.75
N LEU A 175 -11.54 -17.53 -1.00
CA LEU A 175 -12.74 -16.73 -1.20
C LEU A 175 -12.49 -15.27 -0.76
N PRO A 176 -13.13 -14.28 -1.40
CA PRO A 176 -13.08 -12.90 -0.92
C PRO A 176 -13.59 -12.81 0.54
N PRO A 177 -12.89 -12.10 1.44
CA PRO A 177 -13.33 -11.91 2.82
C PRO A 177 -14.74 -11.30 2.89
N GLY A 178 -15.53 -11.73 3.89
CA GLY A 178 -16.89 -11.20 4.10
C GLY A 178 -17.99 -11.76 3.18
N ARG A 179 -17.64 -12.56 2.16
CA ARG A 179 -18.61 -13.19 1.23
C ARG A 179 -18.96 -14.63 1.61
N THR A 180 -19.38 -14.85 2.85
CA THR A 180 -19.90 -16.16 3.30
C THR A 180 -21.43 -16.16 3.32
N GLY A 181 -22.08 -16.86 2.37
CA GLY A 181 -23.53 -17.10 2.38
C GLY A 181 -24.32 -16.52 1.19
N LYS A 182 -25.65 -16.65 1.22
CA LYS A 182 -26.61 -16.29 0.14
C LYS A 182 -26.72 -14.78 -0.18
N SER A 183 -25.88 -13.94 0.40
CA SER A 183 -25.89 -12.47 0.23
C SER A 183 -24.92 -11.96 -0.84
N ALA A 184 -24.31 -12.85 -1.65
CA ALA A 184 -23.64 -12.47 -2.89
C ALA A 184 -24.70 -11.99 -3.91
N SER A 185 -25.20 -10.77 -3.72
CA SER A 185 -26.12 -10.17 -4.68
C SER A 185 -25.37 -10.00 -6.01
N ARG A 186 -26.00 -10.45 -7.10
CA ARG A 186 -25.48 -10.30 -8.47
C ARG A 186 -25.28 -8.84 -8.92
N ALA A 187 -25.59 -7.87 -8.06
CA ALA A 187 -25.55 -6.44 -8.36
C ALA A 187 -24.14 -5.83 -8.26
N ASP A 188 -23.17 -6.47 -7.59
CA ASP A 188 -21.81 -5.91 -7.44
C ASP A 188 -20.74 -6.48 -8.39
N GLY A 189 -21.12 -7.42 -9.26
CA GLY A 189 -20.22 -8.04 -10.24
C GLY A 189 -19.18 -9.03 -9.68
N GLY A 190 -19.17 -9.27 -8.36
CA GLY A 190 -18.19 -10.10 -7.68
C GLY A 190 -18.44 -11.60 -7.86
N ASP A 191 -17.52 -12.25 -8.56
CA ASP A 191 -17.44 -13.70 -8.65
C ASP A 191 -17.20 -14.31 -7.26
N SER A 192 -18.14 -15.12 -6.75
CA SER A 192 -18.07 -15.76 -5.43
C SER A 192 -17.26 -17.06 -5.42
N ARG A 193 -16.38 -17.22 -6.41
CA ARG A 193 -15.42 -18.32 -6.50
C ARG A 193 -14.10 -17.91 -5.84
N PRO A 194 -13.28 -18.89 -5.44
CA PRO A 194 -11.91 -18.61 -5.04
C PRO A 194 -11.15 -17.84 -6.14
N LEU A 195 -10.29 -16.92 -5.72
CA LEU A 195 -9.41 -16.18 -6.62
C LEU A 195 -8.57 -17.16 -7.46
N ALA A 196 -8.54 -16.95 -8.77
CA ALA A 196 -7.65 -17.64 -9.69
C ALA A 196 -6.98 -16.65 -10.64
N GLY A 197 -5.67 -16.73 -10.79
CA GLY A 197 -4.84 -15.81 -11.56
C GLY A 197 -4.63 -14.46 -10.87
N GLY A 198 -4.10 -13.49 -11.62
CA GLY A 198 -3.81 -12.17 -11.06
C GLY A 198 -2.45 -12.08 -10.40
N ASP A 199 -1.48 -12.90 -10.79
CA ASP A 199 -0.08 -12.71 -10.40
C ASP A 199 0.44 -11.30 -10.77
N THR A 200 1.39 -10.78 -10.00
CA THR A 200 2.25 -9.68 -10.48
C THR A 200 3.51 -10.30 -11.09
N ILE A 201 3.72 -10.11 -12.39
CA ILE A 201 4.78 -10.77 -13.15
C ILE A 201 5.84 -9.75 -13.53
N PHE A 202 7.10 -10.03 -13.23
CA PHE A 202 8.26 -9.23 -13.61
C PHE A 202 9.05 -9.91 -14.73
N TRP A 203 9.52 -9.13 -15.69
CA TRP A 203 10.14 -9.63 -16.92
C TRP A 203 11.62 -9.23 -17.00
N ALA A 204 12.50 -10.21 -17.19
CA ALA A 204 13.91 -9.99 -17.49
C ALA A 204 14.12 -9.54 -18.96
N SER A 205 13.22 -9.94 -19.85
CA SER A 205 13.16 -9.49 -21.24
C SER A 205 11.76 -9.69 -21.81
N ALA A 206 11.51 -9.26 -23.05
CA ALA A 206 10.19 -9.37 -23.70
C ALA A 206 9.56 -10.78 -23.67
N ARG A 207 10.38 -11.84 -23.56
CA ARG A 207 9.93 -13.24 -23.56
C ARG A 207 10.44 -14.06 -22.37
N LYS A 208 11.15 -13.45 -21.43
CA LYS A 208 11.72 -14.16 -20.28
C LYS A 208 11.20 -13.53 -18.99
N GLU A 209 10.40 -14.29 -18.26
CA GLU A 209 10.01 -13.96 -16.89
C GLU A 209 11.25 -13.96 -15.99
N LEU A 210 11.35 -12.96 -15.12
CA LEU A 210 12.34 -12.91 -14.04
C LEU A 210 11.79 -13.64 -12.81
N CYS A 211 10.62 -13.20 -12.36
CA CYS A 211 9.89 -13.75 -11.23
C CYS A 211 8.41 -13.35 -11.30
N ARG A 212 7.59 -14.01 -10.48
CA ARG A 212 6.18 -13.67 -10.27
C ARG A 212 5.86 -13.69 -8.79
N VAL A 213 4.88 -12.88 -8.41
CA VAL A 213 4.36 -12.81 -7.04
C VAL A 213 2.87 -13.06 -7.09
N SER A 214 2.47 -14.22 -6.59
CA SER A 214 1.06 -14.59 -6.49
C SER A 214 0.39 -13.84 -5.33
N PRO A 215 -0.87 -13.41 -5.49
CA PRO A 215 -1.60 -12.73 -4.42
C PRO A 215 -1.67 -13.61 -3.18
N ARG A 216 -1.27 -13.04 -2.04
CA ARG A 216 -1.42 -13.64 -0.71
C ARG A 216 -1.77 -12.53 0.26
N ALA A 217 -2.91 -12.62 0.93
CA ALA A 217 -3.35 -11.58 1.86
C ALA A 217 -2.25 -11.25 2.88
N GLY A 218 -1.97 -9.97 3.05
CA GLY A 218 -0.94 -9.46 3.96
C GLY A 218 0.46 -9.34 3.37
N LEU A 219 0.74 -10.02 2.25
CA LEU A 219 2.00 -9.91 1.55
C LEU A 219 2.16 -8.51 0.95
N ALA A 220 3.24 -7.83 1.29
CA ALA A 220 3.66 -6.63 0.60
C ALA A 220 4.72 -6.94 -0.46
N LEU A 221 4.68 -6.19 -1.55
CA LEU A 221 5.61 -6.20 -2.66
C LEU A 221 6.08 -4.77 -2.88
N LEU A 222 7.36 -4.54 -2.68
CA LEU A 222 8.08 -3.33 -3.08
C LEU A 222 8.78 -3.60 -4.41
N HIS A 223 8.55 -2.77 -5.41
CA HIS A 223 9.34 -2.82 -6.63
C HIS A 223 9.78 -1.44 -7.10
N ALA A 224 11.00 -1.36 -7.63
CA ALA A 224 11.63 -0.09 -7.97
C ALA A 224 10.93 0.62 -9.16
N HIS A 225 11.05 1.94 -9.19
CA HIS A 225 10.50 2.85 -10.20
C HIS A 225 11.56 3.40 -11.16
N GLY A 226 11.08 4.09 -12.19
CA GLY A 226 11.88 4.92 -13.07
C GLY A 226 12.96 4.12 -13.77
N ARG A 227 14.22 4.56 -13.62
CA ARG A 227 15.37 3.93 -14.29
C ARG A 227 15.68 2.52 -13.79
N ARG A 228 15.20 2.16 -12.59
CA ARG A 228 15.37 0.84 -11.97
C ARG A 228 14.10 -0.02 -12.12
N CYS A 229 13.06 0.49 -12.79
CA CYS A 229 11.83 -0.26 -12.94
C CYS A 229 11.99 -1.41 -13.94
N LEU A 230 11.71 -2.62 -13.46
CA LEU A 230 11.53 -3.77 -14.33
C LEU A 230 10.20 -3.68 -15.06
N VAL A 231 10.17 -4.18 -16.29
CA VAL A 231 8.90 -4.37 -17.01
C VAL A 231 8.06 -5.37 -16.22
N HIS A 232 6.83 -4.99 -15.89
CA HIS A 232 5.94 -5.83 -15.10
C HIS A 232 4.49 -5.68 -15.54
N GLU A 233 3.65 -6.65 -15.15
CA GLU A 233 2.22 -6.65 -15.42
C GLU A 233 1.43 -7.27 -14.26
N GLY A 234 0.16 -6.91 -14.16
CA GLY A 234 -0.83 -7.65 -13.39
C GLY A 234 -1.53 -8.62 -14.33
N GLU A 235 -1.32 -9.92 -14.12
CA GLU A 235 -1.98 -10.99 -14.86
C GLU A 235 -3.50 -10.84 -14.78
N GLU A 236 -4.18 -11.39 -15.77
CA GLU A 236 -5.63 -11.46 -15.79
C GLU A 236 -6.19 -12.30 -14.65
N VAL A 237 -7.15 -11.74 -13.93
CA VAL A 237 -7.95 -12.51 -12.98
C VAL A 237 -8.91 -13.39 -13.77
N GLN A 238 -8.85 -14.69 -13.54
CA GLN A 238 -9.70 -15.67 -14.23
C GLN A 238 -11.01 -15.93 -13.46
N LYS A 239 -10.92 -15.95 -12.13
CA LYS A 239 -12.04 -16.19 -11.20
C LYS A 239 -11.84 -15.40 -9.91
N GLY A 240 -12.92 -15.19 -9.18
CA GLY A 240 -12.93 -14.45 -7.92
C GLY A 240 -12.59 -12.98 -8.11
N ALA A 241 -11.93 -12.40 -7.10
CA ALA A 241 -11.48 -11.02 -7.14
C ALA A 241 -10.13 -10.84 -6.41
N LYS A 242 -9.21 -10.13 -7.07
CA LYS A 242 -7.94 -9.68 -6.50
C LYS A 242 -8.12 -8.28 -5.93
N TYR A 243 -7.73 -8.09 -4.68
CA TYR A 243 -7.73 -6.80 -4.00
C TYR A 243 -6.30 -6.40 -3.63
N VAL A 244 -5.95 -5.14 -3.89
CA VAL A 244 -4.59 -4.63 -3.65
C VAL A 244 -4.66 -3.20 -3.09
N LEU A 245 -3.91 -2.94 -2.02
CA LEU A 245 -3.55 -1.60 -1.60
C LEU A 245 -2.29 -1.17 -2.36
N ARG A 246 -2.30 0.01 -2.98
CA ARG A 246 -1.14 0.61 -3.63
C ARG A 246 -0.79 1.95 -3.02
N ALA A 247 0.49 2.12 -2.72
CA ALA A 247 1.13 3.40 -2.46
C ALA A 247 2.45 3.46 -3.23
N ASP A 248 3.05 4.63 -3.34
CA ASP A 248 4.40 4.84 -3.83
C ASP A 248 5.25 5.42 -2.69
N VAL A 249 6.57 5.22 -2.72
CA VAL A 249 7.47 5.65 -1.64
C VAL A 249 8.36 6.78 -2.14
N LEU A 250 8.26 7.94 -1.48
CA LEU A 250 9.09 9.11 -1.74
C LEU A 250 10.45 8.96 -1.09
N TYR A 251 11.48 9.37 -1.84
CA TYR A 251 12.85 9.50 -1.37
C TYR A 251 13.37 10.91 -1.62
N ALA A 252 14.20 11.41 -0.71
CA ALA A 252 14.90 12.69 -0.84
C ALA A 252 16.40 12.50 -0.52
N PRO A 253 17.29 13.42 -0.94
CA PRO A 253 18.69 13.39 -0.53
C PRO A 253 18.85 13.26 0.99
N SER A 254 19.76 12.40 1.45
CA SER A 254 19.97 12.16 2.89
C SER A 254 20.45 13.41 3.64
N SER A 255 21.05 14.37 2.92
CA SER A 255 21.43 15.68 3.46
C SER A 255 20.23 16.60 3.75
N THR A 256 19.08 16.35 3.11
CA THR A 256 17.83 17.10 3.32
C THR A 256 16.79 16.31 4.12
N SER A 257 17.00 15.00 4.32
CA SER A 257 16.17 14.22 5.24
C SER A 257 16.42 14.65 6.68
N ARG A 258 15.45 15.32 7.30
CA ARG A 258 15.46 15.53 8.75
C ARG A 258 15.40 14.13 9.41
N PRO A 259 16.19 13.82 10.45
CA PRO A 259 15.98 12.57 11.19
C PRO A 259 14.51 12.54 11.63
N ALA A 260 13.84 11.42 11.40
CA ALA A 260 12.47 11.20 11.84
C ALA A 260 12.44 11.39 13.36
N ALA A 261 11.96 12.55 13.81
CA ALA A 261 11.80 12.81 15.24
C ALA A 261 10.67 11.91 15.74
N PRO A 262 10.84 11.18 16.86
CA PRO A 262 9.70 10.56 17.52
C PRO A 262 8.76 11.70 17.94
N ALA A 263 7.49 11.59 17.58
CA ALA A 263 6.47 12.52 18.05
C ALA A 263 6.47 12.48 19.58
N ALA A 264 6.97 13.54 20.21
CA ALA A 264 6.94 13.69 21.65
C ALA A 264 5.48 13.71 22.10
N LEU A 265 5.08 12.74 22.93
CA LEU A 265 3.87 12.84 23.71
C LEU A 265 3.98 14.10 24.58
N THR A 266 3.14 15.09 24.30
CA THR A 266 2.91 16.21 25.21
C THR A 266 2.06 15.73 26.38
N GLY A 267 2.72 15.10 27.35
CA GLY A 267 2.19 14.98 28.71
C GLY A 267 2.43 16.28 29.46
N ALA A 268 1.40 17.12 29.58
CA ALA A 268 1.42 18.20 30.56
C ALA A 268 1.35 17.59 31.97
N GLY A 269 2.48 17.57 32.65
CA GLY A 269 2.57 17.26 34.07
C GLY A 269 2.09 18.45 34.90
N ALA A 270 1.28 18.18 35.92
CA ALA A 270 1.16 19.00 37.11
C ALA A 270 1.11 18.06 38.32
N GLY A 271 2.00 18.29 39.29
CA GLY A 271 1.94 17.64 40.60
C GLY A 271 3.21 16.93 41.03
N ALA A 272 4.27 17.70 41.31
CA ALA A 272 5.39 17.21 42.09
C ALA A 272 4.96 17.01 43.55
N THR A 273 5.13 15.79 44.08
CA THR A 273 5.44 15.57 45.50
C THR A 273 6.42 14.41 45.60
N THR A 274 7.62 14.70 46.10
CA THR A 274 8.66 13.73 46.44
C THR A 274 8.28 13.01 47.73
N PRO A 275 8.65 11.73 47.88
CA PRO A 275 9.42 11.41 49.07
C PRO A 275 10.68 10.59 48.79
N ARG A 276 11.64 10.86 49.67
CA ARG A 276 13.03 10.43 49.74
C ARG A 276 13.13 9.06 50.41
N ALA A 277 13.89 8.13 49.82
CA ALA A 277 14.51 6.98 50.50
C ALA A 277 15.72 6.54 49.65
N ALA A 278 16.95 6.94 49.96
CA ALA A 278 17.86 6.31 50.93
C ALA A 278 18.22 4.85 50.59
N VAL A 279 19.34 4.66 49.88
CA VAL A 279 20.13 3.42 49.92
C VAL A 279 21.60 3.79 50.10
N ARG A 280 22.20 3.16 51.12
CA ARG A 280 23.56 3.32 51.63
C ARG A 280 24.60 2.81 50.64
N GLN A 281 25.70 3.54 50.54
CA GLN A 281 27.00 2.99 50.16
C GLN A 281 27.55 2.14 51.31
N GLN A 282 28.15 0.99 50.98
CA GLN A 282 29.13 0.33 51.83
C GLN A 282 30.45 0.27 51.10
N ASP A 283 31.47 0.68 51.84
CA ASP A 283 32.85 0.87 51.45
C ASP A 283 33.61 -0.42 51.13
N VAL A 284 34.61 -0.19 50.30
CA VAL A 284 35.88 -0.88 50.09
C VAL A 284 36.48 -1.52 51.35
N GLY A 285 37.05 -2.73 51.19
CA GLY A 285 38.36 -3.04 51.79
C GLY A 285 38.60 -4.44 52.34
N LYS A 286 39.19 -5.30 51.50
CA LYS A 286 40.35 -6.20 51.71
C LYS A 286 40.16 -7.55 51.02
#